data_AF-A0A438M9H9-F1
#
_entry.id   AF-A0A438M9H9-F1
#
_cell.length_a   1.000
_cell.length_b   1.000
_cell.length_c   1.000
_cell.angle_alpha   90.00
_cell.angle_beta   90.00
_cell.angle_gamma   90.00
#
_symmetry.space_group_name_H-M   'P 1'
#
loop_
_entity.id
_entity.type
_entity.pdbx_description
1 polymer ?
#
loop_
_entity_poly.entity_id
_entity_poly.type
_entity_poly.pdbx_seq_one_letter_code
_entity_poly.pdbx_strand_id
1 'polypeptide(L)'
;MTAVTVTADKAKFLRLALAADAVVTGGNGLVYLAFAGPVAGLLGPDAGLLRGIGVFLLVYGAAVGLLATRRTISPAATKAVIALNIAWTLGSVAAVITGAGDFTTIGAIWAIAQALTVAGFAELQIMGLRKARNQ
;
A
#
# COMPACT_ATOMS: atom_id res chain seq x y z
N MET A 1 -33.79 1.41 -13.91
CA MET A 1 -32.46 1.99 -14.24
C MET A 1 -31.46 1.98 -13.06
N THR A 2 -31.85 1.62 -11.84
CA THR A 2 -31.05 1.74 -10.61
C THR A 2 -29.91 0.72 -10.44
N ALA A 3 -30.02 -0.48 -11.02
CA ALA A 3 -29.03 -1.55 -10.84
C ALA A 3 -27.70 -1.32 -11.61
N VAL A 4 -27.78 -0.65 -12.76
CA VAL A 4 -26.60 -0.36 -13.61
C VAL A 4 -25.71 0.71 -12.97
N THR A 5 -26.32 1.78 -12.44
CA THR A 5 -25.62 2.87 -11.73
C THR A 5 -24.91 2.36 -10.48
N VAL A 6 -25.60 1.56 -9.65
CA VAL A 6 -25.03 1.00 -8.41
C VAL A 6 -23.82 0.10 -8.66
N THR A 7 -23.83 -0.69 -9.73
CA THR A 7 -22.69 -1.57 -10.08
C THR A 7 -21.48 -0.77 -10.57
N ALA A 8 -21.71 0.25 -11.39
CA ALA A 8 -20.66 1.15 -11.87
C ALA A 8 -20.00 1.91 -10.71
N ASP A 9 -20.78 2.40 -9.75
CA ASP A 9 -20.27 3.13 -8.58
C ASP A 9 -19.41 2.25 -7.67
N LYS A 10 -19.79 0.98 -7.47
CA LYS A 10 -19.00 0.02 -6.67
C LYS A 10 -17.67 -0.33 -7.34
N ALA A 11 -17.69 -0.59 -8.64
CA ALA A 11 -16.47 -0.85 -9.41
C ALA A 11 -15.54 0.39 -9.44
N LYS A 12 -16.13 1.59 -9.48
CA LYS A 12 -15.39 2.86 -9.37
C LYS A 12 -14.75 3.03 -7.99
N PHE A 13 -15.43 2.67 -6.90
CA PHE A 13 -14.89 2.73 -5.55
C PHE A 13 -13.67 1.81 -5.37
N LEU A 14 -13.77 0.54 -5.77
CA LEU A 14 -12.63 -0.39 -5.67
C LEU A 14 -11.45 0.09 -6.52
N ARG A 15 -11.72 0.60 -7.73
CA ARG A 15 -10.69 1.17 -8.60
C ARG A 15 -9.99 2.36 -7.95
N LEU A 16 -10.73 3.27 -7.32
CA LEU A 16 -10.17 4.43 -6.64
C LEU A 16 -9.29 4.00 -5.45
N ALA A 17 -9.73 3.02 -4.65
CA ALA A 17 -8.94 2.51 -3.53
C ALA A 17 -7.61 1.89 -4.01
N LEU A 18 -7.63 1.10 -5.09
CA LEU A 18 -6.40 0.54 -5.69
C LEU A 18 -5.50 1.63 -6.28
N ALA A 19 -6.07 2.62 -6.96
CA ALA A 19 -5.29 3.72 -7.54
C ALA A 19 -4.64 4.59 -6.45
N ALA A 20 -5.36 4.89 -5.37
CA ALA A 20 -4.83 5.64 -4.25
C ALA A 20 -3.69 4.90 -3.55
N ASP A 21 -3.84 3.60 -3.29
CA ASP A 21 -2.77 2.73 -2.77
C ASP A 21 -1.54 2.79 -3.68
N ALA A 22 -1.72 2.55 -4.99
CA ALA A 22 -0.62 2.60 -5.96
C ALA A 22 0.15 3.93 -5.95
N VAL A 23 -0.56 5.06 -5.90
CA VAL A 23 0.04 6.40 -5.90
C VAL A 23 0.79 6.68 -4.60
N VAL A 24 0.17 6.39 -3.44
CA VAL A 24 0.81 6.64 -2.14
C VAL A 24 2.01 5.72 -1.95
N THR A 25 1.85 4.43 -2.22
CA THR A 25 2.91 3.42 -2.08
C THR A 25 4.05 3.67 -3.05
N GLY A 26 3.74 3.93 -4.33
CA GLY A 26 4.74 4.25 -5.35
C GLY A 26 5.46 5.57 -5.08
N GLY A 27 4.73 6.60 -4.67
CA GLY A 27 5.31 7.90 -4.30
C GLY A 27 6.29 7.78 -3.12
N ASN A 28 5.92 7.02 -2.09
CA ASN A 28 6.82 6.74 -0.97
C ASN A 28 8.05 5.91 -1.41
N GLY A 29 7.85 4.93 -2.29
CA GLY A 29 8.93 4.17 -2.90
C GLY A 29 9.93 5.04 -3.67
N LEU A 30 9.43 6.02 -4.44
CA LEU A 30 10.27 7.02 -5.14
C LEU A 30 11.08 7.83 -4.15
N VAL A 31 10.47 8.29 -3.05
CA VAL A 31 11.16 9.06 -2.01
C VAL A 31 12.31 8.25 -1.41
N TYR A 32 12.04 7.00 -1.01
CA TYR A 32 13.07 6.14 -0.45
C TYR A 32 14.19 5.80 -1.44
N LEU A 33 13.86 5.59 -2.71
CA LEU A 33 14.86 5.26 -3.72
C LEU A 33 15.74 6.47 -4.09
N ALA A 34 15.13 7.62 -4.35
CA ALA A 34 15.83 8.82 -4.82
C ALA A 34 16.54 9.59 -3.69
N PHE A 35 15.99 9.57 -2.47
CA PHE A 35 16.48 10.35 -1.33
C PHE A 35 16.93 9.47 -0.16
N ALA A 36 17.35 8.23 -0.43
CA ALA A 36 17.74 7.25 0.59
C ALA A 36 18.75 7.79 1.62
N GLY A 37 19.74 8.58 1.19
CA GLY A 37 20.76 9.14 2.09
C GLY A 37 20.17 10.07 3.15
N PRO A 38 19.54 11.20 2.76
CA PRO A 38 18.86 12.08 3.71
C PRO A 38 17.77 11.37 4.54
N VAL A 39 16.99 10.49 3.91
CA VAL A 39 15.92 9.74 4.59
C VAL A 39 16.49 8.78 5.63
N ALA A 40 17.64 8.13 5.38
CA ALA A 40 18.31 7.27 6.35
C ALA A 40 18.69 8.04 7.62
N GLY A 41 19.23 9.26 7.48
CA GLY A 41 19.56 10.10 8.63
C GLY A 41 18.35 10.51 9.47
N LEU A 42 17.18 10.64 8.84
CA LEU A 42 15.93 10.99 9.54
C LEU A 42 15.26 9.77 10.18
N LEU A 43 15.15 8.67 9.43
CA LEU A 43 14.35 7.51 9.83
C LEU A 43 15.15 6.46 10.61
N GLY A 44 16.47 6.38 10.41
CA GLY A 44 17.34 5.39 11.07
C GLY A 44 17.87 4.29 10.15
N PRO A 45 17.01 3.53 9.43
CA PRO A 45 17.46 2.46 8.55
C PRO A 45 18.50 2.93 7.53
N ASP A 46 19.49 2.08 7.23
CA ASP A 46 20.55 2.45 6.30
C ASP A 46 20.02 2.71 4.88
N ALA A 47 20.76 3.53 4.13
CA ALA A 47 20.36 3.93 2.79
C ALA A 47 20.30 2.77 1.79
N GLY A 48 21.01 1.66 2.01
CA GLY A 48 20.92 0.46 1.19
C GLY A 48 19.58 -0.23 1.39
N LEU A 49 19.19 -0.47 2.65
CA LEU A 49 17.89 -1.02 3.02
C LEU A 49 16.74 -0.14 2.51
N LEU A 50 16.81 1.18 2.69
CA LEU A 50 15.79 2.11 2.18
C LEU A 50 15.65 2.06 0.66
N ARG A 51 16.75 1.95 -0.10
CA ARG A 51 16.66 1.76 -1.56
C ARG A 51 16.01 0.44 -1.93
N GLY A 52 16.34 -0.65 -1.22
CA GLY A 52 15.71 -1.95 -1.42
C GLY A 52 14.19 -1.90 -1.19
N ILE A 53 13.77 -1.28 -0.09
CA ILE A 53 12.36 -1.02 0.20
C ILE A 53 11.76 -0.15 -0.90
N GLY A 54 12.43 0.94 -1.31
CA GLY A 54 11.98 1.84 -2.35
C GLY A 54 11.69 1.11 -3.68
N VAL A 55 12.62 0.27 -4.15
CA VAL A 55 12.42 -0.56 -5.35
C VAL A 55 11.22 -1.50 -5.17
N PHE A 56 11.11 -2.18 -4.03
CA PHE A 56 9.99 -3.07 -3.75
C PHE A 56 8.64 -2.32 -3.82
N LEU A 57 8.54 -1.16 -3.16
CA LEU A 57 7.33 -0.34 -3.15
C LEU A 57 6.98 0.18 -4.55
N LEU A 58 7.96 0.51 -5.38
CA LEU A 58 7.73 0.91 -6.76
C LEU A 58 7.17 -0.22 -7.62
N VAL A 59 7.75 -1.41 -7.51
CA VAL A 59 7.27 -2.60 -8.23
C VAL A 59 5.86 -2.95 -7.78
N TYR A 60 5.61 -2.94 -6.47
CA TYR A 60 4.30 -3.17 -5.89
C TYR A 60 3.28 -2.11 -6.36
N GLY A 61 3.60 -0.82 -6.20
CA GLY A 61 2.73 0.28 -6.62
C GLY A 61 2.42 0.25 -8.11
N ALA A 62 3.40 -0.09 -8.96
CA ALA A 62 3.17 -0.29 -10.39
C ALA A 62 2.22 -1.47 -10.66
N ALA A 63 2.39 -2.61 -9.98
CA ALA A 63 1.51 -3.76 -10.12
C ALA A 63 0.06 -3.45 -9.68
N VAL A 64 -0.12 -2.75 -8.56
CA VAL A 64 -1.44 -2.32 -8.07
C VAL A 64 -2.05 -1.29 -9.02
N GLY A 65 -1.27 -0.35 -9.53
CA GLY A 65 -1.71 0.64 -10.51
C GLY A 65 -2.18 -0.02 -11.82
N LEU A 66 -1.41 -1.00 -12.33
CA LEU A 66 -1.79 -1.79 -13.50
C LEU A 66 -3.06 -2.62 -13.25
N LEU A 67 -3.29 -3.10 -12.03
CA LEU A 67 -4.55 -3.75 -11.67
C LEU A 67 -5.72 -2.75 -11.71
N ALA A 68 -5.52 -1.53 -11.22
CA ALA A 68 -6.55 -0.48 -11.21
C ALA A 68 -6.96 -0.03 -12.63
N THR A 69 -6.06 -0.09 -13.62
CA THR A 69 -6.38 0.27 -15.01
C THR A 69 -7.18 -0.78 -15.78
N ARG A 70 -7.29 -2.01 -15.27
CA ARG A 70 -8.03 -3.08 -15.97
C ARG A 70 -9.52 -2.76 -16.07
N ARG A 71 -10.13 -3.09 -17.22
CA ARG A 71 -11.57 -2.95 -17.45
C ARG A 71 -12.37 -3.73 -16.41
N THR A 72 -11.99 -4.99 -16.20
CA THR A 72 -12.52 -5.87 -15.16
C THR A 72 -11.43 -6.09 -14.11
N ILE A 73 -11.68 -5.69 -12.87
CA ILE A 73 -10.73 -5.85 -11.77
C ILE A 73 -10.82 -7.29 -11.25
N SER A 74 -9.71 -8.02 -11.30
CA SER A 74 -9.66 -9.42 -10.88
C SER A 74 -9.81 -9.56 -9.34
N PRO A 75 -10.81 -10.31 -8.84
CA PRO A 75 -10.97 -10.57 -7.40
C PRO A 75 -9.76 -11.26 -6.75
N ALA A 76 -9.10 -12.17 -7.47
CA ALA A 76 -7.94 -12.91 -6.95
C ALA A 76 -6.74 -11.98 -6.74
N ALA A 77 -6.38 -11.21 -7.78
CA ALA A 77 -5.37 -10.16 -7.69
C ALA A 77 -5.67 -9.13 -6.56
N THR A 78 -6.91 -8.66 -6.43
CA THR A 78 -7.28 -7.75 -5.32
C THR A 78 -7.07 -8.39 -3.95
N LYS A 79 -7.38 -9.68 -3.77
CA LYS A 79 -7.10 -10.39 -2.51
C LYS A 79 -5.60 -10.48 -2.23
N ALA A 80 -4.77 -10.66 -3.27
CA ALA A 80 -3.31 -10.67 -3.11
C ALA A 80 -2.79 -9.31 -2.65
N VAL A 81 -3.28 -8.21 -3.23
CA VAL A 81 -2.98 -6.83 -2.79
C VAL A 81 -3.36 -6.64 -1.31
N ILE A 82 -4.58 -7.03 -0.93
CA ILE A 82 -5.05 -6.96 0.47
C ILE A 82 -4.12 -7.76 1.40
N ALA A 83 -3.76 -8.99 1.02
CA ALA A 83 -2.90 -9.85 1.84
C ALA A 83 -1.50 -9.25 2.01
N LEU A 84 -0.93 -8.69 0.95
CA LEU A 84 0.36 -8.00 1.00
C LEU A 84 0.31 -6.74 1.87
N ASN A 85 -0.75 -5.94 1.77
CA ASN A 85 -0.94 -4.76 2.63
C ASN A 85 -1.07 -5.16 4.11
N ILE A 86 -1.81 -6.23 4.42
CA ILE A 86 -1.91 -6.76 5.79
C ILE A 86 -0.53 -7.25 6.27
N ALA A 87 0.18 -8.04 5.45
CA ALA A 87 1.52 -8.53 5.79
C ALA A 87 2.51 -7.38 6.03
N TRP A 88 2.49 -6.35 5.20
CA TRP A 88 3.32 -5.15 5.35
C TRP A 88 2.99 -4.37 6.62
N THR A 89 1.71 -4.22 6.93
CA THR A 89 1.23 -3.59 8.17
C THR A 89 1.76 -4.32 9.39
N LEU A 90 1.54 -5.63 9.47
CA LEU A 90 1.98 -6.45 10.60
C LEU A 90 3.50 -6.47 10.71
N GLY A 91 4.21 -6.60 9.58
CA GLY A 91 5.67 -6.56 9.52
C GLY A 91 6.24 -5.23 10.01
N SER A 92 5.62 -4.10 9.62
CA SER A 92 6.04 -2.76 10.05
C SER A 92 5.86 -2.56 11.55
N VAL A 93 4.69 -2.97 12.09
CA VAL A 93 4.43 -2.91 13.54
C VAL A 93 5.39 -3.82 14.31
N ALA A 94 5.60 -5.04 13.83
CA ALA A 94 6.53 -5.98 14.44
C ALA A 94 7.96 -5.42 14.43
N ALA A 95 8.42 -4.84 13.32
CA ALA A 95 9.75 -4.25 13.21
C ALA A 95 9.98 -3.14 14.24
N VAL A 96 8.99 -2.27 14.47
CA VAL A 96 9.07 -1.23 15.50
C VAL A 96 9.10 -1.82 16.91
N ILE A 97 8.25 -2.80 17.21
CA ILE A 97 8.16 -3.41 18.55
C ILE A 97 9.42 -4.20 18.89
N THR A 98 10.01 -4.92 17.93
CA THR A 98 11.21 -5.73 18.14
C THR A 98 12.50 -4.94 18.01
N GLY A 99 12.44 -3.68 17.57
CA GLY A 99 13.61 -2.86 17.27
C GLY A 99 14.33 -3.30 15.98
N ALA A 100 13.71 -4.14 15.14
CA ALA A 100 14.30 -4.54 13.88
C ALA A 100 14.31 -3.36 12.90
N GLY A 101 15.50 -2.96 12.42
CA GLY A 101 15.67 -1.90 11.43
C GLY A 101 16.21 -0.58 11.96
N ASP A 102 16.65 -0.54 13.23
CA ASP A 102 17.41 0.59 13.80
C ASP A 102 16.72 1.97 13.65
N PHE A 103 15.40 2.00 13.82
CA PHE A 103 14.61 3.22 13.67
C PHE A 103 15.01 4.29 14.70
N THR A 104 15.09 5.55 14.23
CA THR A 104 14.99 6.69 15.14
C THR A 104 13.57 6.81 15.69
N THR A 105 13.34 7.65 16.70
CA THR A 105 11.98 7.95 17.16
C THR A 105 11.07 8.45 16.03
N ILE A 106 11.60 9.30 15.14
CA ILE A 106 10.87 9.81 13.97
C ILE A 106 10.59 8.66 12.99
N GLY A 107 11.57 7.80 12.75
CA GLY A 107 11.43 6.61 11.93
C GLY A 107 10.36 5.65 12.41
N ALA A 108 10.32 5.38 13.71
CA ALA A 108 9.31 4.51 14.32
C ALA A 108 7.90 5.09 14.16
N ILE A 109 7.72 6.39 14.42
CA ILE A 109 6.44 7.08 14.21
C ILE A 109 6.03 6.99 12.73
N TRP A 110 6.97 7.26 11.82
CA TRP A 110 6.74 7.20 10.37
C TRP A 110 6.40 5.79 9.89
N ALA A 111 7.05 4.76 10.42
CA ALA A 111 6.76 3.36 10.10
C ALA A 111 5.34 2.97 10.56
N ILE A 112 4.93 3.37 11.77
CA ILE A 112 3.57 3.13 12.26
C ILE A 112 2.53 3.91 11.45
N ALA A 113 2.81 5.18 11.12
CA ALA A 113 1.90 5.99 10.29
C ALA A 113 1.69 5.35 8.89
N GLN A 114 2.75 4.83 8.27
CA GLN A 114 2.64 4.07 7.03
C GLN A 114 1.86 2.77 7.22
N ALA A 115 2.13 2.02 8.29
CA ALA A 115 1.41 0.79 8.58
C ALA A 115 -0.11 1.02 8.69
N LEU A 116 -0.52 2.07 9.41
CA LEU A 116 -1.93 2.45 9.51
C LEU A 116 -2.53 2.88 8.16
N THR A 117 -1.75 3.60 7.35
CA THR A 117 -2.18 4.01 6.00
C THR A 117 -2.41 2.78 5.11
N VAL A 118 -1.48 1.84 5.10
CA VAL A 118 -1.55 0.60 4.33
C VAL A 118 -2.69 -0.31 4.82
N ALA A 119 -2.91 -0.40 6.14
CA ALA A 119 -4.08 -1.07 6.71
C ALA A 119 -5.38 -0.43 6.24
N GLY A 120 -5.44 0.91 6.20
CA GLY A 120 -6.57 1.65 5.66
C GLY A 120 -6.86 1.29 4.19
N PHE A 121 -5.83 1.17 3.35
CA PHE A 121 -6.01 0.70 1.97
C PHE A 121 -6.53 -0.73 1.91
N ALA A 122 -6.00 -1.65 2.73
CA ALA A 122 -6.50 -3.02 2.81
C ALA A 122 -8.00 -3.05 3.16
N GLU A 123 -8.44 -2.27 4.15
CA GLU A 123 -9.85 -2.16 4.53
C GLU A 123 -10.71 -1.61 3.38
N LEU A 124 -10.30 -0.52 2.74
CA LEU A 124 -11.02 0.05 1.59
C LEU A 124 -11.15 -0.96 0.43
N GLN A 125 -10.10 -1.73 0.16
CA GLN A 125 -10.08 -2.77 -0.86
C GLN A 125 -10.99 -3.95 -0.48
N ILE A 126 -11.00 -4.38 0.79
CA ILE A 126 -11.91 -5.40 1.32
C ILE A 126 -13.36 -4.95 1.14
N MET A 127 -13.68 -3.71 1.53
CA MET A 127 -15.02 -3.14 1.39
C MET A 127 -15.43 -3.07 -0.09
N GLY A 128 -14.54 -2.62 -0.98
CA GLY A 128 -14.80 -2.56 -2.41
C GLY A 128 -15.03 -3.94 -3.02
N LEU A 129 -14.23 -4.92 -2.64
CA LEU A 129 -14.34 -6.29 -3.13
C LEU A 129 -15.61 -7.01 -2.64
N ARG A 130 -15.96 -6.85 -1.36
CA ARG A 130 -17.22 -7.38 -0.80
C ARG A 130 -18.44 -6.80 -1.52
N LYS A 131 -18.44 -5.49 -1.77
CA LYS A 131 -19.53 -4.82 -2.50
C LYS A 131 -19.67 -5.31 -3.95
N ALA A 132 -18.57 -5.72 -4.58
CA ALA A 132 -18.55 -6.25 -5.95
C ALA A 132 -18.96 -7.74 -6.06
N ARG A 133 -18.82 -8.53 -4.97
CA ARG A 133 -19.12 -9.98 -4.96
C ARG A 133 -20.55 -10.34 -4.53
N ASN A 134 -21.25 -9.46 -3.82
CA ASN A 134 -22.66 -9.69 -3.45
C ASN A 134 -23.62 -9.47 -4.64
N GLN A 135 -23.24 -9.99 -5.81
CA GLN A 135 -23.98 -10.02 -7.07
C GLN A 135 -24.00 -11.47 -7.55
#